data_AF-A0A7C8Z8T1-F1
#
_entry.id   AF-A0A7C8Z8T1-F1
#
_cell.length_a   1.000
_cell.length_b   1.000
_cell.length_c   1.000
_cell.angle_alpha   90.00
_cell.angle_beta   90.00
_cell.angle_gamma   90.00
#
_symmetry.space_group_name_H-M   'P 1'
#
loop_
_entity.id
_entity.type
_entity.pdbx_description
1 polymer ?
#
loop_
_entity_poly.entity_id
_entity_poly.type
_entity_poly.pdbx_seq_one_letter_code
_entity_poly.pdbx_strand_id
1 'polypeptide(L)'
;LDKSPNMKVHAVQYNTHLYEARDLLAHSKLEPNCLPPKVHFKHSTKCRLILKDLPEEVYNREWDVIMIDGPAGYLRELPGRMAVIFTVAVMARLRTRPGATHVILHDVNRRVE
;
A
#
# COMPACT_ATOMS: atom_id res chain seq x y z
N LEU A 1 -21.78 -4.95 -11.05
CA LEU A 1 -20.52 -4.18 -10.94
C LEU A 1 -20.33 -3.17 -12.08
N ASP A 2 -21.35 -2.94 -12.93
CA ASP A 2 -21.16 -2.27 -14.23
C ASP A 2 -21.98 -0.96 -14.35
N LYS A 3 -21.95 -0.12 -13.31
CA LYS A 3 -22.76 1.12 -13.26
C LYS A 3 -21.97 2.43 -13.33
N SER A 4 -20.65 2.37 -13.50
CA SER A 4 -19.79 3.55 -13.63
C SER A 4 -18.73 3.33 -14.70
N PRO A 5 -18.89 3.88 -15.92
CA PRO A 5 -17.96 3.66 -17.03
C PRO A 5 -16.55 4.21 -16.76
N ASN A 6 -16.43 5.16 -15.82
CA ASN A 6 -15.16 5.78 -15.44
C ASN A 6 -14.51 5.15 -14.19
N MET A 7 -15.03 4.02 -13.70
CA MET A 7 -14.54 3.36 -12.49
C MET A 7 -14.07 1.95 -12.82
N LYS A 8 -12.80 1.65 -12.49
CA LYS A 8 -12.27 0.30 -12.53
C LYS A 8 -12.10 -0.22 -11.11
N VAL A 9 -12.58 -1.43 -10.86
CA VAL A 9 -12.50 -2.07 -9.55
C VAL A 9 -11.59 -3.29 -9.68
N HIS A 10 -10.56 -3.32 -8.84
CA HIS A 10 -9.59 -4.42 -8.80
C HIS A 10 -9.60 -5.04 -7.40
N ALA A 11 -9.88 -6.34 -7.32
CA ALA A 11 -9.76 -7.08 -6.07
C ALA A 11 -8.29 -7.44 -5.86
N VAL A 12 -7.78 -7.15 -4.67
CA VAL A 12 -6.37 -7.38 -4.30
C VAL A 12 -6.34 -8.19 -3.03
N GLN A 13 -5.51 -9.24 -3.01
CA GLN A 13 -5.31 -10.05 -1.83
C GLN A 13 -4.23 -9.43 -0.94
N TYR A 14 -4.53 -9.37 0.37
CA TYR A 14 -3.59 -8.89 1.37
C TYR A 14 -3.01 -10.09 2.09
N ASN A 15 -1.68 -10.13 2.18
CA ASN A 15 -0.94 -11.24 2.79
C ASN A 15 -0.36 -10.86 4.17
N THR A 16 -0.80 -9.73 4.72
CA THR A 16 -0.37 -9.21 6.02
C THR A 16 -1.56 -9.14 6.95
N HIS A 17 -1.34 -9.39 8.24
CA HIS A 17 -2.33 -9.28 9.29
C HIS A 17 -1.96 -8.20 10.29
N LEU A 18 -2.97 -7.66 10.98
CA LEU A 18 -2.78 -6.59 11.95
C LEU A 18 -1.93 -7.02 13.15
N TYR A 19 -1.97 -8.29 13.56
CA TYR A 19 -1.11 -8.79 14.64
C TYR A 19 0.39 -8.77 14.27
N GLU A 20 0.75 -8.74 12.98
CA GLU A 20 2.12 -8.74 12.48
C GLU A 20 2.75 -7.34 12.47
N ALA A 21 2.00 -6.29 12.86
CA ALA A 21 2.39 -4.91 12.60
C ALA A 21 3.79 -4.52 13.12
N ARG A 22 4.15 -4.95 14.33
CA ARG A 22 5.48 -4.67 14.90
C ARG A 22 6.59 -5.35 14.09
N ASP A 23 6.37 -6.60 13.69
CA ASP A 23 7.33 -7.39 12.92
C ASP A 23 7.48 -6.85 11.51
N LEU A 24 6.40 -6.36 10.91
CA LEU A 24 6.40 -5.72 9.60
C LEU A 24 7.20 -4.40 9.61
N LEU A 25 7.05 -3.57 10.66
CA LEU A 25 7.85 -2.35 10.84
C LEU A 25 9.34 -2.65 11.07
N ALA A 26 9.65 -3.70 11.84
CA ALA A 26 11.04 -4.13 12.03
C ALA A 26 11.64 -4.65 10.71
N HIS A 27 10.88 -5.48 9.99
CA HIS A 27 11.26 -6.03 8.68
C HIS A 27 11.57 -4.94 7.67
N SER A 28 10.71 -3.92 7.55
CA SER A 28 10.87 -2.88 6.54
C SER A 28 12.14 -2.04 6.72
N LYS A 29 12.65 -1.95 7.96
CA LYS A 29 13.89 -1.24 8.29
C LYS A 29 15.14 -2.06 7.99
N LEU A 30 15.04 -3.39 8.01
CA LEU A 30 16.17 -4.31 7.86
C LEU A 30 16.27 -4.89 6.44
N GLU A 31 15.16 -5.07 5.75
CA GLU A 31 15.11 -5.67 4.42
C GLU A 31 15.51 -4.64 3.34
N PRO A 32 16.64 -4.85 2.64
CA PRO A 32 17.10 -3.91 1.62
C PRO A 32 16.09 -3.69 0.49
N ASN A 33 15.28 -4.69 0.14
CA ASN A 33 14.26 -4.57 -0.91
C ASN A 33 13.01 -3.76 -0.49
N CYS A 34 12.93 -3.34 0.79
CA CYS A 34 11.96 -2.36 1.27
C CYS A 34 12.51 -0.93 1.30
N LEU A 35 13.80 -0.72 0.98
CA LEU A 35 14.47 0.57 1.08
C LEU A 35 14.88 1.10 -0.29
N PRO A 36 14.83 2.42 -0.53
CA PRO A 36 15.46 3.02 -1.71
C PRO A 36 16.98 2.77 -1.73
N PRO A 37 17.60 2.59 -2.91
CA PRO A 37 17.01 2.59 -4.24
C PRO A 37 16.47 1.23 -4.71
N LYS A 38 16.53 0.19 -3.86
CA LYS A 38 16.27 -1.22 -4.26
C LYS A 38 14.79 -1.61 -4.26
N VAL A 39 13.90 -0.74 -3.77
CA VAL A 39 12.46 -1.02 -3.70
C VAL A 39 11.82 -1.00 -5.09
N HIS A 40 11.22 -2.12 -5.50
CA HIS A 40 10.56 -2.29 -6.80
C HIS A 40 9.33 -3.20 -6.68
N PHE A 41 8.19 -2.81 -7.26
CA PHE A 41 6.92 -3.55 -7.11
C PHE A 41 6.95 -4.98 -7.66
N LYS A 42 7.54 -5.21 -8.84
CA LYS A 42 7.59 -6.54 -9.48
C LYS A 42 8.67 -7.48 -8.92
N HIS A 43 9.76 -6.93 -8.39
CA HIS A 43 10.96 -7.72 -8.02
C HIS A 43 11.28 -7.70 -6.52
N SER A 44 10.61 -6.88 -5.70
CA SER A 44 10.77 -6.89 -4.25
C SER A 44 10.00 -8.05 -3.60
N THR A 45 10.25 -9.29 -4.04
CA THR A 45 9.62 -10.48 -3.45
C THR A 45 9.89 -10.59 -1.94
N LYS A 46 11.01 -10.05 -1.46
CA LYS A 46 11.41 -10.04 -0.05
C LYS A 46 10.76 -8.96 0.81
N CYS A 47 10.22 -7.89 0.23
CA CYS A 47 9.56 -6.87 1.03
C CYS A 47 8.13 -7.30 1.38
N ARG A 48 7.86 -7.61 2.66
CA ARG A 48 6.55 -8.09 3.10
C ARG A 48 5.45 -7.03 3.07
N LEU A 49 5.83 -5.75 3.13
CA LEU A 49 4.88 -4.62 3.10
C LEU A 49 4.47 -4.19 1.68
N ILE A 50 5.11 -4.70 0.62
CA ILE A 50 4.76 -4.29 -0.74
C ILE A 50 3.57 -5.12 -1.23
N LEU A 51 2.50 -4.45 -1.64
CA LEU A 51 1.43 -5.07 -2.42
C LEU A 51 1.99 -5.33 -3.81
N LYS A 52 1.96 -6.58 -4.25
CA LYS A 52 2.54 -7.04 -5.54
C LYS A 52 1.49 -7.28 -6.61
N ASP A 53 0.24 -7.47 -6.19
CA ASP A 53 -0.85 -7.93 -7.05
C ASP A 53 -1.78 -6.77 -7.46
N LEU A 54 -1.25 -5.53 -7.51
CA LEU A 54 -1.97 -4.43 -8.15
C LEU A 54 -1.76 -4.49 -9.67
N PRO A 55 -2.76 -4.06 -10.47
CA PRO A 55 -2.58 -3.92 -11.90
C PRO A 55 -1.42 -2.99 -12.26
N GLU A 56 -0.72 -3.27 -13.36
CA GLU A 56 0.39 -2.42 -13.81
C GLU A 56 -0.02 -0.96 -14.04
N GLU A 57 -1.26 -0.72 -14.48
CA GLU A 57 -1.80 0.64 -14.63
C GLU A 57 -1.81 1.43 -13.32
N VAL A 58 -1.90 0.75 -12.17
CA VAL A 58 -1.87 1.39 -10.85
C VAL A 58 -0.45 1.82 -10.50
N TYR A 59 0.55 0.95 -10.71
CA TYR A 59 1.95 1.26 -10.41
C TYR A 59 2.54 2.31 -11.35
N ASN A 60 2.20 2.26 -12.64
CA ASN A 60 2.80 3.12 -13.66
C ASN A 60 2.14 4.50 -13.75
N ARG A 61 0.95 4.66 -13.15
CA ARG A 61 0.28 5.95 -13.09
C ARG A 61 0.84 6.79 -11.96
N GLU A 62 1.23 8.01 -12.27
CA GLU A 62 1.51 9.00 -11.23
C GLU A 62 0.19 9.66 -10.83
N TRP A 63 -0.28 9.31 -9.64
CA TRP A 63 -1.56 9.79 -9.11
C TRP A 63 -1.40 11.18 -8.49
N ASP A 64 -2.41 12.03 -8.67
CA ASP A 64 -2.48 13.33 -7.97
C ASP A 64 -3.00 13.17 -6.54
N VAL A 65 -3.94 12.24 -6.36
CA VAL A 65 -4.57 11.91 -5.07
C VAL A 65 -4.72 10.40 -4.95
N ILE A 66 -4.40 9.86 -3.77
CA ILE A 66 -4.69 8.48 -3.37
C ILE A 66 -5.39 8.53 -2.02
N MET A 67 -6.59 7.96 -1.96
CA MET A 67 -7.36 7.81 -0.73
C MET A 67 -7.26 6.36 -0.25
N ILE A 68 -6.81 6.19 1.00
CA ILE A 68 -6.75 4.88 1.67
C ILE A 68 -7.87 4.87 2.70
N ASP A 69 -8.87 4.03 2.46
CA ASP A 69 -9.95 3.77 3.39
C ASP A 69 -9.94 2.30 3.80
N GLY A 70 -10.22 2.04 5.07
CA GLY A 70 -10.14 0.72 5.69
C GLY A 70 -11.52 0.18 6.07
N PRO A 71 -11.66 -1.15 6.19
CA PRO A 71 -12.91 -1.74 6.68
C PRO A 71 -13.20 -1.27 8.11
N ALA A 72 -14.49 -1.09 8.42
CA ALA A 72 -14.94 -0.77 9.77
C ALA A 72 -14.55 -1.88 10.78
N GLY A 73 -14.23 -1.48 12.01
CA GLY A 73 -13.91 -2.40 13.12
C GLY A 73 -12.42 -2.64 13.34
N TYR A 74 -12.08 -3.55 14.25
CA TYR A 74 -10.70 -3.95 14.58
C TYR A 74 -10.70 -5.46 14.87
N LEU A 75 -10.12 -6.24 13.95
CA LEU A 75 -9.91 -7.68 14.11
C LEU A 75 -8.43 -7.97 13.83
N ARG A 76 -7.76 -8.65 14.75
CA ARG A 76 -6.30 -8.82 14.70
C ARG A 76 -5.88 -9.74 13.55
N GLU A 77 -6.75 -10.65 13.19
CA GLU A 77 -6.62 -11.67 12.13
C GLU A 77 -7.01 -11.14 10.75
N LEU A 78 -7.42 -9.87 10.64
CA LEU A 78 -7.70 -9.25 9.35
C LEU A 78 -6.52 -8.40 8.87
N PRO A 79 -6.45 -8.15 7.55
CA PRO A 79 -5.50 -7.21 7.00
C PRO A 79 -5.62 -5.81 7.60
N GLY A 80 -4.46 -5.23 7.88
CA GLY A 80 -4.30 -3.81 8.20
C GLY A 80 -4.18 -2.94 6.95
N ARG A 81 -3.84 -1.66 7.15
CA ARG A 81 -3.56 -0.68 6.09
C ARG A 81 -2.06 -0.51 5.83
N MET A 82 -1.19 -1.04 6.68
CA MET A 82 0.27 -0.92 6.58
C MET A 82 0.82 -1.24 5.18
N ALA A 83 0.37 -2.33 4.56
CA ALA A 83 0.85 -2.72 3.23
C ALA A 83 0.46 -1.70 2.15
N VAL A 84 -0.77 -1.16 2.21
CA VAL A 84 -1.22 -0.12 1.29
C VAL A 84 -0.48 1.18 1.56
N ILE A 85 -0.42 1.62 2.81
CA ILE A 85 0.28 2.85 3.22
C ILE A 85 1.72 2.80 2.71
N PHE A 86 2.43 1.69 2.95
CA PHE A 86 3.79 1.51 2.48
C PHE A 86 3.88 1.54 0.95
N THR A 87 3.06 0.76 0.24
CA THR A 87 3.09 0.68 -1.23
C THR A 87 2.82 2.04 -1.87
N VAL A 88 1.79 2.74 -1.39
CA VAL A 88 1.41 4.08 -1.87
C VAL A 88 2.49 5.12 -1.55
N ALA A 89 3.11 5.03 -0.37
CA ALA A 89 4.22 5.89 0.01
C ALA A 89 5.47 5.69 -0.86
N VAL A 90 5.70 4.46 -1.35
CA VAL A 90 6.74 4.17 -2.35
C VAL A 90 6.33 4.72 -3.72
N MET A 91 5.10 4.51 -4.17
CA MET A 91 4.59 5.06 -5.44
C MET A 91 4.71 6.59 -5.50
N ALA A 92 4.31 7.28 -4.43
CA ALA A 92 4.40 8.73 -4.33
C ALA A 92 5.85 9.24 -4.39
N ARG A 93 6.81 8.51 -3.79
CA ARG A 93 8.24 8.86 -3.80
C ARG A 93 8.95 8.54 -5.11
N LEU A 94 8.49 7.52 -5.83
CA LEU A 94 9.03 7.14 -7.13
C LEU A 94 8.47 7.97 -8.29
N ARG A 95 7.60 8.95 -8.00
CA ARG A 95 7.15 9.93 -8.99
C ARG A 95 8.36 10.62 -9.64
N THR A 96 8.33 10.73 -10.96
CA THR A 96 9.43 11.29 -11.76
C THR A 96 9.08 12.62 -12.39
N ARG A 97 7.80 12.84 -12.76
CA ARG A 97 7.36 14.13 -13.31
C ARG A 97 7.08 15.13 -12.19
N PRO A 98 7.20 16.44 -12.47
CA PRO A 98 6.86 17.50 -11.52
C PRO A 98 5.46 17.31 -10.91
N GLY A 99 5.31 17.70 -9.65
CA GLY A 99 4.07 17.60 -8.87
C GLY A 99 4.21 16.71 -7.64
N ALA A 100 3.10 16.53 -6.92
CA ALA A 100 3.02 15.73 -5.71
C ALA A 100 1.84 14.77 -5.79
N THR A 101 1.99 13.63 -5.11
CA THR A 101 0.88 12.70 -4.87
C THR A 101 0.37 12.93 -3.44
N HIS A 102 -0.86 13.41 -3.31
CA HIS A 102 -1.50 13.60 -2.01
C HIS A 102 -2.08 12.27 -1.52
N VAL A 103 -1.54 11.76 -0.41
CA VAL A 103 -2.01 10.52 0.20
C VAL A 103 -2.88 10.87 1.39
N ILE A 104 -4.17 10.52 1.33
CA ILE A 104 -5.15 10.78 2.38
C ILE A 104 -5.49 9.43 3.03
N LEU A 105 -5.18 9.30 4.32
CA LEU A 105 -5.47 8.10 5.10
C LEU A 105 -6.65 8.37 6.03
N HIS A 106 -7.71 7.59 5.89
CA HIS A 106 -8.78 7.54 6.87
C HIS A 106 -8.45 6.49 7.92
N ASP A 107 -8.04 6.95 9.10
CA ASP A 107 -7.78 6.10 10.28
C ASP A 107 -8.55 6.59 11.50
N VAL A 108 -9.44 5.74 12.02
CA VAL A 108 -10.31 6.04 13.13
C VAL A 108 -10.26 4.89 14.13
N ASN A 109 -10.03 5.22 15.40
CA ASN A 109 -10.17 4.33 16.56
C ASN A 109 -9.35 3.01 16.48
N ARG A 110 -8.09 3.07 16.02
CA ARG A 110 -7.17 1.91 16.07
C ARG A 110 -5.86 2.24 16.78
N ARG A 111 -5.28 1.21 17.43
CA ARG A 111 -4.00 1.33 18.15
C ARG A 111 -2.79 1.33 17.20
N VAL A 112 -2.93 0.67 16.06
CA VAL A 112 -1.89 0.52 15.05
C VAL A 112 -2.52 0.69 13.69
N GLU A 113 -2.06 1.71 12.98
CA GLU A 113 -1.88 1.89 11.53
C GLU A 113 -1.06 3.18 11.33
#